data_AF-A0A9D1YD17-F1
#
_entry.id   AF-A0A9D1YD17-F1
#
_cell.length_a   1.000
_cell.length_b   1.000
_cell.length_c   1.000
_cell.angle_alpha   90.00
_cell.angle_beta   90.00
_cell.angle_gamma   90.00
#
_symmetry.space_group_name_H-M   'P 1'
#
loop_
_entity.id
_entity.type
_entity.pdbx_description
1 polymer ?
#
loop_
_entity_poly.entity_id
_entity_poly.type
_entity_poly.pdbx_seq_one_letter_code
_entity_poly.pdbx_strand_id
1 'polypeptide(L)'
;MKRLGKRLFRGAAALLLGLLLPWGARAAWVSPFVDVTGEDWFYPAVEYVVEAGLFQGTAPDRFSPAAPMTRGMFVTVLGRAVQAEGEEAGPSPFEDVAEDAYYAPYVAWAAGAGVVNGTSPTTFSPEEQVTREQMAVMLYQYGQAYDLDVSFEEEALDSFPDGEQVSPYAREAMAWAVTHGVLQGSDGVLDPQGAATRAQTAQIFRNARDLLAAPGEDQEPPAEEEPPAEEEPPAEEEPPVEEDPPVKEEPPVEEEPPIEEEPPVDLGPQPAWLEAQRAELEGGTRTLADLGVTRAAVVGELAAHLGDRYYLGTPYLGGDYQSPNGDAAYNGRPAMNCGGFVSYVLRKAGLRAQEAMRLIKLVPGESFLFGSGRPYDLLAGASNYRNLVKNGDLEAYVYGSAAALLASGQAERGDVIFVDKGPDARPGGDTHLGFYWGPEAGKAMWHSGGDGNVLGPVTALNTDPIFVLIKTQ
;
A
#
# COMPACT_ATOMS: atom_id res chain seq x y z
N MET A 1 -21.56 -26.31 79.31
CA MET A 1 -22.94 -26.14 78.78
C MET A 1 -22.87 -25.26 77.53
N LYS A 2 -23.35 -25.78 76.37
CA LYS A 2 -23.97 -25.11 75.20
C LYS A 2 -23.24 -23.88 74.59
N ARG A 3 -23.05 -23.68 73.28
CA ARG A 3 -23.40 -24.29 71.96
C ARG A 3 -22.52 -23.51 70.95
N LEU A 4 -21.83 -24.16 70.02
CA LEU A 4 -22.21 -24.37 68.61
C LEU A 4 -22.36 -23.09 67.73
N GLY A 5 -21.39 -22.88 66.84
CA GLY A 5 -21.57 -22.64 65.39
C GLY A 5 -22.11 -21.29 64.90
N LYS A 6 -21.27 -20.58 64.12
CA LYS A 6 -21.51 -20.28 62.69
C LYS A 6 -20.36 -19.42 62.13
N ARG A 7 -19.64 -19.98 61.16
CA ARG A 7 -18.75 -19.25 60.26
C ARG A 7 -19.62 -18.38 59.35
N LEU A 8 -19.33 -17.09 59.29
CA LEU A 8 -19.85 -16.18 58.27
C LEU A 8 -18.66 -15.44 57.66
N PHE A 9 -18.40 -15.80 56.41
CA PHE A 9 -17.60 -15.04 55.45
C PHE A 9 -18.12 -13.59 55.38
N ARG A 10 -17.25 -12.60 55.53
CA ARG A 10 -17.49 -11.22 55.09
C ARG A 10 -16.30 -10.77 54.26
N GLY A 11 -16.59 -10.49 53.00
CA GLY A 11 -15.63 -10.21 51.94
C GLY A 11 -14.77 -8.98 52.18
N ALA A 12 -13.53 -9.08 51.74
CA ALA A 12 -12.70 -7.92 51.46
C ALA A 12 -13.23 -7.27 50.17
N ALA A 13 -13.73 -6.05 50.29
CA ALA A 13 -13.98 -5.19 49.15
C ALA A 13 -12.64 -4.75 48.56
N ALA A 14 -12.23 -5.35 47.45
CA ALA A 14 -11.16 -4.83 46.62
C ALA A 14 -11.73 -3.63 45.84
N LEU A 15 -11.28 -2.42 46.19
CA LEU A 15 -11.45 -1.24 45.36
C LEU A 15 -10.68 -1.48 44.04
N LEU A 16 -11.40 -1.92 43.00
CA LEU A 16 -10.92 -1.81 41.63
C LEU A 16 -11.07 -0.35 41.21
N LEU A 17 -9.98 0.41 41.35
CA LEU A 17 -9.84 1.70 40.71
C LEU A 17 -9.70 1.42 39.20
N GLY A 18 -10.82 1.40 38.49
CA GLY A 18 -10.82 1.37 37.02
C GLY A 18 -10.21 2.66 36.51
N LEU A 19 -8.94 2.62 36.12
CA LEU A 19 -8.37 3.61 35.21
C LEU A 19 -9.07 3.42 33.86
N LEU A 20 -10.12 4.21 33.64
CA LEU A 20 -10.57 4.58 32.31
C LEU A 20 -9.42 5.38 31.67
N LEU A 21 -8.48 4.69 31.03
CA LEU A 21 -7.62 5.35 30.06
C LEU A 21 -8.53 5.67 28.87
N PRO A 22 -8.72 6.96 28.51
CA PRO A 22 -9.46 7.30 27.31
C PRO A 22 -8.76 6.65 26.12
N TRP A 23 -9.50 5.78 25.42
CA TRP A 23 -9.15 5.36 24.08
C TRP A 23 -8.93 6.62 23.23
N GLY A 24 -7.76 6.73 22.58
CA GLY A 24 -7.58 7.65 21.46
C GLY A 24 -6.86 8.98 21.70
N ALA A 25 -6.17 9.21 22.83
CA ALA A 25 -5.23 10.32 22.87
C ALA A 25 -3.95 9.94 22.10
N ARG A 26 -3.91 10.22 20.79
CA ARG A 26 -2.65 10.19 20.02
C ARG A 26 -1.68 11.15 20.73
N ALA A 27 -0.47 10.70 21.01
CA ALA A 27 0.55 11.57 21.60
C ALA A 27 0.69 12.80 20.70
N ALA A 28 0.64 14.00 21.28
CA ALA A 28 0.77 15.24 20.52
C ALA A 28 2.10 15.20 19.76
N TRP A 29 2.07 15.49 18.45
CA TRP A 29 3.28 15.59 17.66
C TRP A 29 4.20 16.62 18.30
N VAL A 30 5.46 16.22 18.53
CA VAL A 30 6.50 17.10 19.04
C VAL A 30 7.35 17.49 17.85
N SER A 31 7.26 18.76 17.43
CA SER A 31 8.06 19.28 16.33
C SER A 31 9.55 18.94 16.53
N PRO A 32 10.20 18.27 15.56
CA PRO A 32 11.65 18.05 15.61
C PRO A 32 12.43 19.31 15.24
N PHE A 33 11.75 20.39 14.82
CA PHE A 33 12.36 21.62 14.34
C PHE A 33 12.17 22.75 15.35
N VAL A 34 13.24 23.45 15.70
CA VAL A 34 13.16 24.53 16.70
C VAL A 34 12.57 25.83 16.14
N ASP A 35 12.48 25.94 14.81
CA ASP A 35 11.89 27.07 14.08
C ASP A 35 10.42 26.80 13.69
N VAL A 36 9.79 25.80 14.32
CA VAL A 36 8.37 25.46 14.19
C VAL A 36 7.81 25.17 15.59
N THR A 37 6.92 26.04 16.06
CA THR A 37 6.32 26.02 17.39
C THR A 37 4.81 25.77 17.28
N GLY A 38 4.19 25.22 18.33
CA GLY A 38 2.76 24.91 18.34
C GLY A 38 1.83 26.13 18.18
N GLU A 39 2.36 27.35 18.29
CA GLU A 39 1.62 28.61 18.09
C GLU A 39 1.68 29.11 16.63
N ASP A 40 2.54 28.52 15.79
CA ASP A 40 2.68 28.93 14.39
C ASP A 40 1.47 28.48 13.57
N TRP A 41 0.93 29.39 12.74
CA TRP A 41 -0.22 29.09 11.89
C TRP A 41 0.02 27.90 10.95
N PHE A 42 1.27 27.68 10.54
CA PHE A 42 1.67 26.59 9.67
C PHE A 42 2.00 25.30 10.43
N TYR A 43 1.95 25.28 11.78
CA TYR A 43 2.32 24.10 12.57
C TYR A 43 1.60 22.83 12.11
N PRO A 44 0.26 22.82 11.93
CA PRO A 44 -0.43 21.59 11.53
C PRO A 44 -0.13 21.20 10.08
N ALA A 45 0.26 22.16 9.23
CA ALA A 45 0.71 21.89 7.88
C ALA A 45 2.09 21.24 7.87
N VAL A 46 3.02 21.75 8.67
CA VAL A 46 4.35 21.17 8.83
C VAL A 46 4.29 19.78 9.43
N GLU A 47 3.47 19.58 10.47
CA GLU A 47 3.19 18.26 11.05
C GLU A 47 2.76 17.27 9.96
N TYR A 48 1.71 17.61 9.19
CA TYR A 48 1.21 16.76 8.11
C TYR A 48 2.29 16.39 7.09
N VAL A 49 2.97 17.38 6.50
CA VAL A 49 3.92 17.11 5.41
C VAL A 49 5.18 16.38 5.88
N VAL A 50 5.51 16.47 7.17
CA VAL A 50 6.66 15.76 7.76
C VAL A 50 6.27 14.34 8.15
N GLU A 51 5.12 14.13 8.80
CA GLU A 51 4.62 12.80 9.11
C GLU A 51 4.34 11.99 7.84
N ALA A 52 3.84 12.63 6.78
CA ALA A 52 3.64 12.01 5.47
C ALA A 52 4.94 11.84 4.65
N GLY A 53 6.10 12.30 5.17
CA GLY A 53 7.40 12.16 4.50
C GLY A 53 7.58 13.01 3.24
N LEU A 54 6.71 13.99 3.01
CA LEU A 54 6.72 14.85 1.82
C LEU A 54 7.88 15.84 1.90
N PHE A 55 8.02 16.47 3.06
CA PHE A 55 9.08 17.43 3.36
C PHE A 55 10.12 16.83 4.30
N GLN A 56 11.36 17.26 4.10
CA GLN A 56 12.45 17.08 5.06
C GLN A 56 12.89 18.45 5.58
N GLY A 57 13.50 18.47 6.77
CA GLY A 57 14.15 19.67 7.29
C GLY A 57 15.31 20.13 6.39
N THR A 58 15.59 21.42 6.38
CA THR A 58 16.80 21.96 5.71
C THR A 58 18.06 21.74 6.54
N ALA A 59 17.89 21.41 7.82
CA ALA A 59 18.90 20.90 8.73
C ALA A 59 18.24 19.91 9.72
N PRO A 60 19.00 19.14 10.52
CA PRO A 60 18.44 18.15 11.44
C PRO A 60 17.39 18.70 12.41
N ASP A 61 17.47 19.98 12.76
CA ASP A 61 16.60 20.68 13.71
C ASP A 61 15.99 21.98 13.14
N ARG A 62 15.95 22.13 11.80
CA ARG A 62 15.35 23.30 11.11
C ARG A 62 14.44 22.90 9.94
N PHE A 63 13.25 23.47 9.89
CA PHE A 63 12.35 23.37 8.75
C PHE A 63 12.54 24.50 7.74
N SER A 64 12.97 25.69 8.19
CA SER A 64 13.06 26.94 7.42
C SER A 64 11.73 27.38 6.79
N PRO A 65 10.66 27.63 7.58
CA PRO A 65 9.31 27.88 7.07
C PRO A 65 9.20 29.08 6.11
N ALA A 66 10.03 30.11 6.32
CA ALA A 66 10.05 31.32 5.49
C ALA A 66 10.95 31.22 4.24
N ALA A 67 11.70 30.12 4.07
CA ALA A 67 12.55 29.97 2.90
C ALA A 67 11.72 29.75 1.63
N PRO A 68 12.18 30.23 0.47
CA PRO A 68 11.46 30.05 -0.79
C PRO A 68 11.46 28.58 -1.23
N MET A 69 10.43 28.20 -1.99
CA MET A 69 10.37 26.92 -2.68
C MET A 69 10.78 27.08 -4.15
N THR A 70 11.61 26.17 -4.65
CA THR A 70 11.94 26.09 -6.08
C THR A 70 11.01 25.13 -6.81
N ARG A 71 10.96 25.21 -8.14
CA ARG A 71 10.19 24.30 -9.00
C ARG A 71 10.63 22.84 -8.81
N GLY A 72 11.94 22.58 -8.71
CA GLY A 72 12.50 21.26 -8.44
C GLY A 72 12.11 20.71 -7.06
N MET A 73 12.06 21.56 -6.04
CA MET A 73 11.55 21.17 -4.72
C MET A 73 10.07 20.83 -4.78
N PHE A 74 9.26 21.67 -5.45
CA PHE A 74 7.82 21.46 -5.53
C PHE A 74 7.46 20.14 -6.23
N VAL A 75 8.04 19.86 -7.40
CA VAL A 75 7.77 18.61 -8.13
C VAL A 75 8.27 17.39 -7.36
N THR A 76 9.35 17.51 -6.58
CA THR A 76 9.82 16.45 -5.68
C THR A 76 8.80 16.15 -4.58
N VAL A 77 8.23 17.20 -3.97
CA VAL A 77 7.19 17.05 -2.94
C VAL A 77 5.93 16.46 -3.55
N LEU A 78 5.51 16.93 -4.73
CA LEU A 78 4.36 16.38 -5.45
C LEU A 78 4.57 14.89 -5.74
N GLY A 79 5.71 14.55 -6.33
CA GLY A 79 6.09 13.17 -6.61
C GLY A 79 6.10 12.28 -5.37
N ARG A 80 6.55 12.79 -4.21
CA ARG A 80 6.43 12.06 -2.94
C ARG A 80 4.99 11.91 -2.46
N ALA A 81 4.18 12.98 -2.59
CA ALA A 81 2.80 12.99 -2.16
C ALA A 81 1.97 11.93 -2.88
N VAL A 82 2.25 11.74 -4.17
CA VAL A 82 1.55 10.80 -5.04
C VAL A 82 2.32 9.48 -5.21
N GLN A 83 3.42 9.31 -4.48
CA GLN A 83 4.31 8.14 -4.53
C GLN A 83 4.77 7.77 -5.95
N ALA A 84 5.07 8.80 -6.76
CA ALA A 84 5.51 8.68 -8.14
C ALA A 84 6.75 7.78 -8.29
N GLU A 85 6.73 6.90 -9.29
CA GLU A 85 7.81 5.99 -9.68
C GLU A 85 8.88 6.71 -10.51
N GLY A 86 9.44 7.79 -9.96
CA GLY A 86 10.36 8.68 -10.68
C GLY A 86 11.64 8.00 -11.18
N GLU A 87 12.09 6.94 -10.53
CA GLU A 87 13.30 6.19 -10.93
C GLU A 87 13.06 5.29 -12.16
N GLU A 88 11.80 4.95 -12.45
CA GLU A 88 11.43 4.11 -13.60
C GLU A 88 11.14 4.93 -14.87
N ALA A 89 10.95 6.26 -14.73
CA ALA A 89 10.59 7.15 -15.83
C ALA A 89 11.72 7.43 -16.85
N GLY A 90 12.95 6.95 -16.59
CA GLY A 90 14.11 7.22 -17.43
C GLY A 90 14.65 8.66 -17.27
N PRO A 91 15.51 9.14 -18.19
CA PRO A 91 16.08 10.48 -18.09
C PRO A 91 15.05 11.57 -18.36
N SER A 92 15.19 12.71 -17.68
CA SER A 92 14.39 13.91 -17.92
C SER A 92 14.53 14.39 -19.37
N PRO A 93 13.44 14.85 -20.03
CA PRO A 93 13.53 15.43 -21.37
C PRO A 93 14.10 16.86 -21.40
N PHE A 94 14.29 17.49 -20.23
CA PHE A 94 14.80 18.86 -20.12
C PHE A 94 16.32 18.90 -19.93
N GLU A 95 16.99 19.78 -20.67
CA GLU A 95 18.46 19.88 -20.73
C GLU A 95 19.09 20.46 -19.46
N ASP A 96 18.32 21.23 -18.68
CA ASP A 96 18.76 21.89 -17.44
C ASP A 96 18.51 21.04 -16.18
N VAL A 97 18.17 19.77 -16.36
CA VAL A 97 17.97 18.80 -15.27
C VAL A 97 19.12 17.79 -15.30
N ALA A 98 20.08 17.95 -14.41
CA ALA A 98 21.19 17.01 -14.26
C ALA A 98 20.67 15.64 -13.77
N GLU A 99 21.16 14.54 -14.36
CA GLU A 99 20.69 13.18 -14.05
C GLU A 99 20.86 12.79 -12.57
N ASP A 100 21.87 13.35 -11.89
CA ASP A 100 22.16 13.10 -10.48
C ASP A 100 21.48 14.07 -9.51
N ALA A 101 20.68 15.03 -10.02
CA ALA A 101 19.92 15.94 -9.18
C ALA A 101 18.79 15.19 -8.46
N TYR A 102 18.58 15.49 -7.17
CA TYR A 102 17.57 14.81 -6.35
C TYR A 102 16.13 14.94 -6.90
N TYR A 103 15.86 15.97 -7.70
CA TYR A 103 14.57 16.20 -8.34
C TYR A 103 14.45 15.54 -9.73
N ALA A 104 15.56 15.12 -10.34
CA ALA A 104 15.59 14.55 -11.69
C ALA A 104 14.58 13.40 -11.91
N PRO A 105 14.48 12.39 -11.02
CA PRO A 105 13.49 11.31 -11.20
C PRO A 105 12.04 11.85 -11.20
N TYR A 106 11.73 12.82 -10.34
CA TYR A 106 10.40 13.40 -10.25
C TYR A 106 10.08 14.33 -11.41
N VAL A 107 11.07 15.03 -11.96
CA VAL A 107 10.90 15.82 -13.19
C VAL A 107 10.66 14.89 -14.38
N ALA A 108 11.40 13.79 -14.49
CA ALA A 108 11.21 12.81 -15.56
C ALA A 108 9.81 12.18 -15.51
N TRP A 109 9.37 11.73 -14.33
CA TRP A 109 8.01 11.24 -14.14
C TRP A 109 6.97 12.30 -14.51
N ALA A 110 7.10 13.51 -13.96
CA ALA A 110 6.12 14.56 -14.17
C ALA A 110 6.00 14.94 -15.64
N ALA A 111 7.11 14.93 -16.38
CA ALA A 111 7.09 15.19 -17.82
C ALA A 111 6.44 14.03 -18.59
N GLY A 112 6.80 12.79 -18.27
CA GLY A 112 6.25 11.60 -18.92
C GLY A 112 4.74 11.41 -18.68
N ALA A 113 4.26 11.79 -17.50
CA ALA A 113 2.86 11.75 -17.12
C ALA A 113 2.05 12.98 -17.56
N GLY A 114 2.68 14.00 -18.17
CA GLY A 114 2.00 15.23 -18.58
C GLY A 114 1.62 16.16 -17.43
N VAL A 115 2.24 16.01 -16.26
CA VAL A 115 2.10 16.85 -15.07
C VAL A 115 2.87 18.17 -15.21
N VAL A 116 3.96 18.16 -16.00
CA VAL A 116 4.74 19.38 -16.32
C VAL A 116 5.14 19.42 -17.79
N ASN A 117 5.15 20.63 -18.36
CA ASN A 117 5.59 20.90 -19.74
C ASN A 117 6.90 21.70 -19.83
N GLY A 118 7.51 22.05 -18.68
CA GLY A 118 8.67 22.95 -18.63
C GLY A 118 8.30 24.44 -18.76
N THR A 119 9.31 25.31 -18.61
CA THR A 119 9.23 26.75 -18.92
C THR A 119 9.51 27.02 -20.40
N SER A 120 10.12 26.04 -21.07
CA SER A 120 10.28 25.95 -22.52
C SER A 120 10.21 24.47 -22.94
N PRO A 121 10.15 24.14 -24.24
CA PRO A 121 10.18 22.75 -24.70
C PRO A 121 11.40 21.94 -24.25
N THR A 122 12.51 22.59 -23.87
CA THR A 122 13.76 21.93 -23.45
C THR A 122 14.25 22.37 -22.06
N THR A 123 13.49 23.20 -21.34
CA THR A 123 13.92 23.80 -20.06
C THR A 123 12.86 23.63 -18.99
N PHE A 124 13.24 23.12 -17.82
CA PHE A 124 12.35 22.97 -16.67
C PHE A 124 12.45 24.13 -15.66
N SER A 125 13.60 24.77 -15.56
CA SER A 125 13.97 25.79 -14.56
C SER A 125 13.88 25.27 -13.10
N PRO A 126 14.57 24.17 -12.71
CA PRO A 126 14.38 23.55 -11.38
C PRO A 126 14.79 24.42 -10.19
N GLU A 127 15.74 25.35 -10.39
CA GLU A 127 16.27 26.23 -9.35
C GLU A 127 15.51 27.56 -9.24
N GLU A 128 14.60 27.85 -10.18
CA GLU A 128 13.76 29.05 -10.09
C GLU A 128 12.70 28.88 -9.00
N GLN A 129 12.37 30.00 -8.35
CA GLN A 129 11.30 30.04 -7.37
C GLN A 129 9.97 29.73 -8.06
N VAL A 130 9.22 28.79 -7.51
CA VAL A 130 7.91 28.43 -8.06
C VAL A 130 6.86 29.45 -7.61
N THR A 131 6.08 29.92 -8.58
CA THR A 131 4.98 30.88 -8.32
C THR A 131 3.71 30.13 -7.90
N ARG A 132 2.78 30.81 -7.23
CA ARG A 132 1.50 30.19 -6.82
C ARG A 132 0.69 29.66 -8.01
N GLU A 133 0.64 30.42 -9.10
CA GLU A 133 -0.05 29.98 -10.32
C GLU A 133 0.64 28.77 -10.98
N GLN A 134 1.96 28.65 -10.88
CA GLN A 134 2.66 27.45 -11.32
C GLN A 134 2.38 26.23 -10.43
N MET A 135 2.29 26.41 -9.11
CA MET A 135 1.89 25.32 -8.20
C MET A 135 0.50 24.80 -8.55
N ALA A 136 -0.46 25.71 -8.73
CA ALA A 136 -1.82 25.36 -9.14
C ALA A 136 -1.83 24.57 -10.45
N VAL A 137 -1.10 25.04 -11.46
CA VAL A 137 -0.99 24.37 -12.76
C VAL A 137 -0.41 22.96 -12.64
N MET A 138 0.64 22.75 -11.86
CA MET A 138 1.22 21.40 -11.67
C MET A 138 0.25 20.45 -10.97
N LEU A 139 -0.46 20.92 -9.93
CA LEU A 139 -1.45 20.11 -9.22
C LEU A 139 -2.67 19.80 -10.10
N TYR A 140 -3.13 20.78 -10.88
CA TYR A 140 -4.23 20.61 -11.82
C TYR A 140 -3.90 19.65 -12.96
N GLN A 141 -2.69 19.74 -13.53
CA GLN A 141 -2.21 18.80 -14.55
C GLN A 141 -2.05 17.39 -13.99
N TYR A 142 -1.61 17.24 -12.74
CA TYR A 142 -1.65 15.95 -12.05
C TYR A 142 -3.09 15.43 -11.96
N GLY A 143 -4.04 16.26 -11.53
CA GLY A 143 -5.45 15.86 -11.49
C GLY A 143 -5.97 15.38 -12.84
N GLN A 144 -5.65 16.08 -13.93
CA GLN A 144 -6.04 15.68 -15.28
C GLN A 144 -5.37 14.39 -15.74
N ALA A 145 -4.06 14.23 -15.48
CA ALA A 145 -3.30 13.06 -15.89
C ALA A 145 -3.76 11.77 -15.21
N TYR A 146 -4.37 11.90 -14.03
CA TYR A 146 -4.80 10.78 -13.18
C TYR A 146 -6.32 10.71 -12.96
N ASP A 147 -7.10 11.40 -13.80
CA ASP A 147 -8.57 11.36 -13.82
C ASP A 147 -9.22 11.69 -12.46
N LEU A 148 -8.65 12.69 -11.77
CA LEU A 148 -9.18 13.23 -10.52
C LEU A 148 -10.23 14.31 -10.80
N ASP A 149 -10.98 14.71 -9.77
CA ASP A 149 -11.92 15.82 -9.90
C ASP A 149 -11.19 17.14 -10.19
N VAL A 150 -11.25 17.54 -11.45
CA VAL A 150 -10.72 18.79 -11.98
C VAL A 150 -11.82 19.78 -12.38
N SER A 151 -13.03 19.59 -11.88
CA SER A 151 -14.13 20.54 -12.07
C SER A 151 -13.86 21.85 -11.34
N PHE A 152 -14.29 22.97 -11.91
CA PHE A 152 -14.06 24.29 -11.32
C PHE A 152 -15.18 25.26 -11.67
N GLU A 153 -15.29 26.32 -10.87
CA GLU A 153 -16.15 27.48 -11.14
C GLU A 153 -15.28 28.60 -11.70
N GLU A 154 -15.55 29.08 -12.92
CA GLU A 154 -14.72 30.11 -13.55
C GLU A 154 -14.75 31.42 -12.73
N GLU A 155 -15.90 31.73 -12.15
CA GLU A 155 -16.14 32.91 -11.32
C GLU A 155 -15.48 32.82 -9.94
N ALA A 156 -14.87 31.68 -9.55
CA ALA A 156 -14.17 31.54 -8.28
C ALA A 156 -13.06 32.59 -8.11
N LEU A 157 -12.42 32.99 -9.21
CA LEU A 157 -11.37 34.02 -9.20
C LEU A 157 -11.91 35.43 -8.91
N ASP A 158 -13.19 35.70 -9.17
CA ASP A 158 -13.81 37.02 -8.96
C ASP A 158 -13.95 37.33 -7.46
N SER A 159 -13.81 36.33 -6.60
CA SER A 159 -13.75 36.48 -5.14
C SER A 159 -12.47 37.18 -4.67
N PHE A 160 -11.47 37.33 -5.54
CA PHE A 160 -10.18 37.91 -5.22
C PHE A 160 -9.92 39.20 -6.02
N PRO A 161 -9.48 40.30 -5.39
CA PRO A 161 -9.20 41.57 -6.08
C PRO A 161 -8.14 41.49 -7.17
N ASP A 162 -7.27 40.49 -7.11
CA ASP A 162 -6.19 40.22 -8.07
C ASP A 162 -6.47 39.00 -8.96
N GLY A 163 -7.70 38.50 -9.00
CA GLY A 163 -8.09 37.39 -9.89
C GLY A 163 -7.82 37.67 -11.38
N GLU A 164 -7.93 38.93 -11.82
CA GLU A 164 -7.59 39.36 -13.18
C GLU A 164 -6.08 39.33 -13.47
N GLN A 165 -5.23 39.26 -12.45
CA GLN A 165 -3.78 39.19 -12.62
C GLN A 165 -3.30 37.77 -12.92
N VAL A 166 -4.15 36.75 -12.79
CA VAL A 166 -3.79 35.37 -13.12
C VAL A 166 -3.41 35.26 -14.60
N SER A 167 -2.24 34.67 -14.87
CA SER A 167 -1.77 34.47 -16.24
C SER A 167 -2.77 33.62 -17.05
N PRO A 168 -2.99 33.91 -18.36
CA PRO A 168 -3.96 33.17 -19.18
C PRO A 168 -3.79 31.64 -19.16
N TYR A 169 -2.54 31.15 -19.12
CA TYR A 169 -2.25 29.71 -19.09
C TYR A 169 -2.62 29.03 -17.76
N ALA A 170 -2.82 29.81 -16.70
CA ALA A 170 -3.07 29.32 -15.35
C ALA A 170 -4.51 29.58 -14.87
N ARG A 171 -5.37 30.24 -15.64
CA ARG A 171 -6.72 30.62 -15.19
C ARG A 171 -7.55 29.42 -14.74
N GLU A 172 -7.61 28.36 -15.55
CA GLU A 172 -8.38 27.15 -15.20
C GLU A 172 -7.82 26.48 -13.94
N ALA A 173 -6.51 26.28 -13.88
CA ALA A 173 -5.86 25.67 -12.73
C ALA A 173 -6.01 26.48 -11.44
N MET A 174 -5.95 27.81 -11.53
CA MET A 174 -6.16 28.70 -10.39
C MET A 174 -7.62 28.71 -9.94
N ALA A 175 -8.57 28.75 -10.88
CA ALA A 175 -9.99 28.64 -10.57
C ALA A 175 -10.29 27.31 -9.87
N TRP A 176 -9.78 26.19 -10.42
CA TRP A 176 -9.85 24.87 -9.79
C TRP A 176 -9.26 24.86 -8.38
N ALA A 177 -8.05 25.40 -8.21
CA ALA A 177 -7.39 25.41 -6.91
C ALA A 177 -8.18 26.23 -5.87
N VAL A 178 -8.88 27.29 -6.29
CA VAL A 178 -9.77 28.07 -5.43
C VAL A 178 -11.07 27.30 -5.13
N THR A 179 -11.74 26.76 -6.15
CA THR A 179 -12.98 25.98 -6.00
C THR A 179 -12.80 24.84 -5.00
N HIS A 180 -11.67 24.13 -5.07
CA HIS A 180 -11.38 22.99 -4.20
C HIS A 180 -10.65 23.36 -2.89
N GLY A 181 -10.47 24.66 -2.61
CA GLY A 181 -9.82 25.12 -1.38
C GLY A 181 -8.33 24.77 -1.24
N VAL A 182 -7.71 24.28 -2.32
CA VAL A 182 -6.26 24.03 -2.43
C VAL A 182 -5.50 25.34 -2.20
N LEU A 183 -5.95 26.42 -2.86
CA LEU A 183 -5.48 27.79 -2.67
C LEU A 183 -6.61 28.65 -2.11
N GLN A 184 -6.33 29.33 -0.99
CA GLN A 184 -7.29 30.21 -0.32
C GLN A 184 -6.84 31.69 -0.33
N GLY A 185 -5.73 31.99 -1.00
CA GLY A 185 -5.07 33.29 -0.94
C GLY A 185 -4.38 33.58 0.41
N SER A 186 -3.78 34.76 0.50
CA SER A 186 -3.17 35.32 1.70
C SER A 186 -3.59 36.78 1.83
N ASP A 187 -4.06 37.20 3.00
CA ASP A 187 -4.52 38.58 3.24
C ASP A 187 -5.56 39.08 2.22
N GLY A 188 -6.41 38.16 1.73
CA GLY A 188 -7.49 38.46 0.78
C GLY A 188 -7.07 38.58 -0.69
N VAL A 189 -5.83 38.22 -1.05
CA VAL A 189 -5.33 38.21 -2.44
C VAL A 189 -4.73 36.84 -2.80
N LEU A 190 -4.73 36.50 -4.10
CA LEU A 190 -4.16 35.24 -4.61
C LEU A 190 -2.63 35.32 -4.75
N ASP A 191 -2.10 36.49 -5.11
CA ASP A 191 -0.71 36.75 -5.46
C ASP A 191 -0.15 35.70 -6.46
N PRO A 192 -0.73 35.60 -7.68
CA PRO A 192 -0.51 34.48 -8.59
C PRO A 192 0.94 34.34 -9.06
N GLN A 193 1.62 35.45 -9.35
CA GLN A 193 3.05 35.44 -9.70
C GLN A 193 3.98 35.48 -8.48
N GLY A 194 3.46 35.60 -7.27
CA GLY A 194 4.25 35.59 -6.06
C GLY A 194 4.87 34.22 -5.79
N ALA A 195 6.11 34.23 -5.33
CA ALA A 195 6.78 33.02 -4.85
C ALA A 195 6.16 32.56 -3.52
N ALA A 196 5.99 31.25 -3.35
CA ALA A 196 5.51 30.68 -2.10
C ALA A 196 6.67 30.16 -1.23
N THR A 197 6.51 30.33 0.08
CA THR A 197 7.46 29.81 1.07
C THR A 197 7.23 28.31 1.32
N ARG A 198 8.16 27.66 2.00
CA ARG A 198 8.02 26.28 2.45
C ARG A 198 6.78 26.07 3.33
N ALA A 199 6.48 26.99 4.23
CA ALA A 199 5.28 26.93 5.08
C ALA A 199 3.99 27.04 4.26
N GLN A 200 3.93 27.98 3.32
CA GLN A 200 2.77 28.13 2.43
C GLN A 200 2.58 26.91 1.55
N THR A 201 3.67 26.35 1.04
CA THR A 201 3.62 25.13 0.22
C THR A 201 3.17 23.92 1.04
N ALA A 202 3.66 23.79 2.28
CA ALA A 202 3.17 22.74 3.19
C ALA A 202 1.66 22.86 3.43
N GLN A 203 1.15 24.09 3.58
CA GLN A 203 -0.29 24.33 3.74
C GLN A 203 -1.07 23.96 2.47
N ILE A 204 -0.54 24.27 1.28
CA ILE A 204 -1.15 23.87 0.00
C ILE A 204 -1.26 22.34 -0.09
N PHE A 205 -0.19 21.59 0.21
CA PHE A 205 -0.23 20.12 0.21
C PHE A 205 -1.17 19.56 1.28
N ARG A 206 -1.24 20.19 2.46
CA ARG A 206 -2.22 19.81 3.48
C ARG A 206 -3.65 20.05 3.03
N ASN A 207 -3.94 21.13 2.31
CA ASN A 207 -5.26 21.42 1.76
C ASN A 207 -5.62 20.42 0.65
N ALA A 208 -4.66 20.13 -0.23
CA ALA A 208 -4.84 19.23 -1.35
C ALA A 208 -4.82 17.74 -0.97
N ARG A 209 -4.59 17.38 0.30
CA ARG A 209 -4.34 15.99 0.72
C ARG A 209 -5.43 15.01 0.31
N ASP A 210 -6.69 15.43 0.35
CA ASP A 210 -7.85 14.59 0.05
C ASP A 210 -8.03 14.45 -1.48
N LEU A 211 -7.60 15.46 -2.25
CA LEU A 211 -7.58 15.44 -3.72
C LEU A 211 -6.38 14.67 -4.27
N LEU A 212 -5.24 14.72 -3.58
CA LEU A 212 -4.01 14.05 -4.00
C LEU A 212 -3.92 12.61 -3.49
N ALA A 213 -4.84 12.20 -2.63
CA ALA A 213 -5.04 10.79 -2.32
C ALA A 213 -5.38 10.05 -3.62
N ALA A 214 -4.67 8.96 -3.92
CA ALA A 214 -4.98 8.14 -5.09
C ALA A 214 -6.47 7.76 -5.08
N PRO A 215 -7.14 7.67 -6.24
CA PRO A 215 -8.56 7.35 -6.30
C PRO A 215 -8.80 5.98 -5.65
N GLY A 216 -9.39 6.02 -4.47
CA GLY A 216 -9.56 4.87 -3.59
C GLY A 216 -9.68 5.29 -2.14
N GLU A 217 -10.73 6.06 -1.82
CA GLU A 217 -11.49 6.02 -0.55
C GLU A 217 -12.58 7.13 -0.53
N ASP A 218 -13.82 6.72 -0.29
CA ASP A 218 -14.86 7.45 0.44
C ASP A 218 -15.31 8.85 -0.02
N GLN A 219 -16.02 8.94 -1.15
CA GLN A 219 -17.15 9.87 -1.23
C GLN A 219 -18.43 9.13 -0.82
N GLU A 220 -18.77 9.19 0.48
CA GLU A 220 -20.11 8.84 0.95
C GLU A 220 -21.09 9.86 0.32
N PRO A 221 -22.04 9.44 -0.56
CA PRO A 221 -23.02 10.39 -1.10
C PRO A 221 -23.87 10.93 0.07
N PRO A 222 -24.31 12.21 0.02
CA PRO A 222 -25.14 12.76 1.07
C PRO A 222 -26.41 11.92 1.22
N ALA A 223 -26.72 11.53 2.45
CA ALA A 223 -27.87 10.69 2.79
C ALA A 223 -29.16 11.25 2.19
N GLU A 224 -29.72 10.56 1.18
CA GLU A 224 -31.11 10.76 0.79
C GLU A 224 -31.99 10.11 1.85
N GLU A 225 -32.91 10.88 2.44
CA GLU A 225 -33.91 10.37 3.38
C GLU A 225 -34.82 9.36 2.66
N GLU A 226 -34.72 8.08 3.02
CA GLU A 226 -35.63 7.05 2.51
C GLU A 226 -37.09 7.33 2.95
N PRO A 227 -38.08 7.26 2.03
CA PRO A 227 -39.49 7.27 2.42
C PRO A 227 -39.86 5.95 3.10
N PRO A 228 -40.87 5.94 4.00
CA PRO A 228 -41.20 4.74 4.76
C PRO A 228 -41.79 3.63 3.87
N ALA A 229 -41.35 2.39 4.15
CA ALA A 229 -41.73 1.16 3.45
C ALA A 229 -43.25 0.93 3.40
N GLU A 230 -43.77 0.67 2.20
CA GLU A 230 -45.09 0.04 2.01
C GLU A 230 -44.94 -1.50 2.00
N GLU A 231 -45.86 -2.20 2.66
CA GLU A 231 -45.89 -3.65 2.81
C GLU A 231 -46.12 -4.36 1.45
N GLU A 232 -45.27 -5.33 1.11
CA GLU A 232 -45.44 -6.18 -0.08
C GLU A 232 -46.61 -7.19 0.08
N PRO A 233 -47.42 -7.44 -0.96
CA PRO A 233 -48.39 -8.55 -0.99
C PRO A 233 -47.72 -9.88 -1.40
N PRO A 234 -48.33 -11.04 -1.07
CA PRO A 234 -47.67 -12.34 -1.22
C PRO A 234 -47.60 -12.85 -2.68
N ALA A 235 -46.58 -13.68 -2.92
CA ALA A 235 -46.15 -14.26 -4.19
C ALA A 235 -47.23 -15.07 -4.96
N GLU A 236 -47.23 -14.93 -6.29
CA GLU A 236 -47.91 -15.82 -7.23
C GLU A 236 -46.93 -16.86 -7.80
N GLU A 237 -47.41 -18.10 -7.98
CA GLU A 237 -46.66 -19.26 -8.48
C GLU A 237 -46.42 -19.19 -10.00
N GLU A 238 -45.21 -19.50 -10.46
CA GLU A 238 -44.87 -19.62 -11.89
C GLU A 238 -45.25 -21.01 -12.48
N PRO A 239 -45.63 -21.09 -13.77
CA PRO A 239 -45.99 -22.34 -14.44
C PRO A 239 -44.77 -23.10 -15.00
N PRO A 240 -44.90 -24.41 -15.33
CA PRO A 240 -43.76 -25.25 -15.69
C PRO A 240 -43.28 -25.03 -17.13
N VAL A 241 -41.97 -25.17 -17.34
CA VAL A 241 -41.27 -25.09 -18.64
C VAL A 241 -41.26 -26.45 -19.33
N GLU A 242 -41.56 -26.49 -20.64
CA GLU A 242 -41.54 -27.67 -21.51
C GLU A 242 -40.11 -28.09 -21.91
N GLU A 243 -39.88 -29.40 -22.05
CA GLU A 243 -38.60 -30.02 -22.43
C GLU A 243 -38.36 -30.01 -23.95
N ASP A 244 -37.13 -29.73 -24.38
CA ASP A 244 -36.66 -29.87 -25.77
C ASP A 244 -36.06 -31.27 -26.07
N PRO A 245 -36.15 -31.77 -27.32
CA PRO A 245 -35.81 -33.15 -27.71
C PRO A 245 -34.31 -33.40 -27.97
N PRO A 246 -33.86 -34.68 -28.03
CA PRO A 246 -32.45 -35.04 -27.87
C PRO A 246 -31.62 -34.91 -29.16
N VAL A 247 -30.36 -34.47 -29.00
CA VAL A 247 -29.31 -34.49 -30.04
C VAL A 247 -28.46 -35.77 -29.91
N LYS A 248 -28.07 -36.32 -31.07
CA LYS A 248 -27.45 -37.63 -31.28
C LYS A 248 -26.01 -37.74 -30.77
N GLU A 249 -25.67 -38.94 -30.30
CA GLU A 249 -24.39 -39.38 -29.73
C GLU A 249 -23.21 -39.41 -30.74
N GLU A 250 -22.05 -38.95 -30.28
CA GLU A 250 -20.71 -39.24 -30.84
C GLU A 250 -20.01 -40.32 -29.96
N PRO A 251 -19.06 -41.11 -30.51
CA PRO A 251 -18.53 -42.32 -29.87
C PRO A 251 -17.60 -42.04 -28.67
N PRO A 252 -17.42 -43.01 -27.75
CA PRO A 252 -16.88 -42.76 -26.42
C PRO A 252 -15.37 -42.48 -26.47
N VAL A 253 -14.98 -41.41 -25.78
CA VAL A 253 -13.63 -41.20 -25.27
C VAL A 253 -13.46 -42.16 -24.08
N GLU A 254 -12.35 -42.91 -24.03
CA GLU A 254 -12.02 -43.76 -22.88
C GLU A 254 -11.98 -42.90 -21.61
N GLU A 255 -12.94 -43.12 -20.71
CA GLU A 255 -12.98 -42.47 -19.41
C GLU A 255 -11.76 -42.89 -18.60
N GLU A 256 -10.89 -41.92 -18.27
CA GLU A 256 -9.95 -42.08 -17.17
C GLU A 256 -10.76 -42.39 -15.89
N PRO A 257 -10.29 -43.31 -15.04
CA PRO A 257 -11.04 -43.70 -13.85
C PRO A 257 -11.27 -42.46 -12.97
N PRO A 258 -12.45 -42.33 -12.34
CA PRO A 258 -12.74 -41.20 -11.47
C PRO A 258 -11.68 -41.15 -10.37
N ILE A 259 -11.09 -39.96 -10.19
CA ILE A 259 -10.28 -39.65 -9.02
C ILE A 259 -11.20 -39.84 -7.82
N GLU A 260 -10.94 -40.88 -7.01
CA GLU A 260 -11.58 -41.02 -5.72
C GLU A 260 -11.24 -39.76 -4.91
N GLU A 261 -12.24 -38.93 -4.62
CA GLU A 261 -12.11 -37.87 -3.63
C GLU A 261 -11.72 -38.55 -2.32
N GLU A 262 -10.44 -38.45 -1.95
CA GLU A 262 -10.01 -38.87 -0.63
C GLU A 262 -10.83 -38.07 0.40
N PRO A 263 -11.41 -38.73 1.42
CA PRO A 263 -12.17 -38.03 2.44
C PRO A 263 -11.29 -36.95 3.07
N PRO A 264 -11.85 -35.78 3.45
CA PRO A 264 -11.09 -34.73 4.08
C PRO A 264 -10.34 -35.31 5.28
N VAL A 265 -9.03 -35.10 5.32
CA VAL A 265 -8.17 -35.57 6.40
C VAL A 265 -8.75 -35.03 7.72
N ASP A 266 -9.27 -35.90 8.58
CA ASP A 266 -9.71 -35.54 9.92
C ASP A 266 -8.46 -35.22 10.75
N LEU A 267 -8.11 -33.93 10.79
CA LEU A 267 -6.96 -33.41 11.53
C LEU A 267 -7.21 -33.32 13.04
N GLY A 268 -8.36 -33.79 13.54
CA GLY A 268 -8.76 -33.67 14.94
C GLY A 268 -9.14 -32.24 15.34
N PRO A 269 -9.49 -32.00 16.62
CA PRO A 269 -9.84 -30.66 17.10
C PRO A 269 -8.63 -29.72 17.01
N GLN A 270 -8.80 -28.64 16.24
CA GLN A 270 -7.76 -27.63 16.05
C GLN A 270 -7.58 -26.76 17.31
N PRO A 271 -6.38 -26.23 17.56
CA PRO A 271 -6.16 -25.31 18.66
C PRO A 271 -7.00 -24.03 18.52
N ALA A 272 -7.56 -23.54 19.61
CA ALA A 272 -8.37 -22.30 19.60
C ALA A 272 -7.61 -21.07 19.07
N TRP A 273 -6.28 -21.07 19.18
CA TRP A 273 -5.46 -20.00 18.61
C TRP A 273 -5.46 -20.03 17.09
N LEU A 274 -5.60 -21.20 16.43
CA LEU A 274 -5.66 -21.30 14.98
C LEU A 274 -6.97 -20.71 14.45
N GLU A 275 -8.08 -20.97 15.13
CA GLU A 275 -9.39 -20.39 14.80
C GLU A 275 -9.37 -18.86 14.87
N ALA A 276 -8.69 -18.28 15.85
CA ALA A 276 -8.52 -16.82 15.94
C ALA A 276 -7.73 -16.26 14.75
N GLN A 277 -6.78 -17.03 14.20
CA GLN A 277 -6.00 -16.62 13.03
C GLN A 277 -6.79 -16.77 11.74
N ARG A 278 -7.62 -17.82 11.61
CA ARG A 278 -8.59 -17.98 10.52
C ARG A 278 -9.55 -16.79 10.49
N ALA A 279 -10.12 -16.41 11.62
CA ALA A 279 -11.03 -15.28 11.72
C ALA A 279 -10.41 -13.92 11.30
N GLU A 280 -9.08 -13.78 11.38
CA GLU A 280 -8.36 -12.55 11.02
C GLU A 280 -7.86 -12.53 9.57
N LEU A 281 -7.50 -13.69 9.01
CA LEU A 281 -6.75 -13.78 7.76
C LEU A 281 -7.39 -14.64 6.68
N GLU A 282 -8.36 -15.49 7.01
CA GLU A 282 -8.96 -16.42 6.06
C GLU A 282 -10.19 -15.80 5.39
N GLY A 283 -10.37 -16.12 4.10
CA GLY A 283 -11.35 -15.47 3.25
C GLY A 283 -10.74 -14.27 2.54
N GLY A 284 -11.55 -13.27 2.23
CA GLY A 284 -11.20 -12.15 1.35
C GLY A 284 -11.88 -12.28 -0.02
N THR A 285 -12.17 -11.16 -0.65
CA THR A 285 -12.87 -11.12 -1.95
C THR A 285 -11.96 -10.74 -3.11
N ARG A 286 -10.75 -10.27 -2.83
CA ARG A 286 -9.75 -9.83 -3.82
C ARG A 286 -8.59 -10.82 -3.89
N THR A 287 -7.75 -10.73 -4.89
CA THR A 287 -6.51 -11.52 -5.01
C THR A 287 -5.34 -10.64 -5.40
N LEU A 288 -4.14 -11.21 -5.53
CA LEU A 288 -3.02 -10.42 -6.05
C LEU A 288 -3.26 -9.90 -7.49
N ALA A 289 -4.19 -10.47 -8.25
CA ALA A 289 -4.63 -9.94 -9.54
C ALA A 289 -5.25 -8.54 -9.42
N ASP A 290 -5.95 -8.23 -8.33
CA ASP A 290 -6.47 -6.89 -8.05
C ASP A 290 -5.35 -5.87 -7.75
N LEU A 291 -4.17 -6.37 -7.40
CA LEU A 291 -2.93 -5.60 -7.28
C LEU A 291 -2.06 -5.71 -8.53
N GLY A 292 -2.61 -6.17 -9.67
CA GLY A 292 -1.93 -6.22 -10.96
C GLY A 292 -1.09 -7.48 -11.22
N VAL A 293 -1.01 -8.42 -10.27
CA VAL A 293 -0.21 -9.63 -10.41
C VAL A 293 -1.07 -10.80 -10.85
N THR A 294 -0.83 -11.32 -12.05
CA THR A 294 -1.51 -12.55 -12.50
C THR A 294 -0.67 -13.79 -12.17
N ARG A 295 -1.33 -14.93 -11.95
CA ARG A 295 -0.61 -16.21 -11.80
C ARG A 295 0.27 -16.50 -13.01
N ALA A 296 -0.21 -16.24 -14.22
CA ALA A 296 0.54 -16.47 -15.44
C ALA A 296 1.86 -15.67 -15.49
N ALA A 297 1.84 -14.42 -15.01
CA ALA A 297 3.04 -13.58 -14.95
C ALA A 297 4.05 -14.09 -13.93
N VAL A 298 3.60 -14.46 -12.71
CA VAL A 298 4.48 -15.03 -11.67
C VAL A 298 5.10 -16.34 -12.13
N VAL A 299 4.28 -17.26 -12.65
CA VAL A 299 4.75 -18.56 -13.14
C VAL A 299 5.66 -18.39 -14.35
N GLY A 300 5.34 -17.47 -15.26
CA GLY A 300 6.14 -17.15 -16.43
C GLY A 300 7.53 -16.63 -16.05
N GLU A 301 7.60 -15.65 -15.14
CA GLU A 301 8.84 -15.07 -14.63
C GLU A 301 9.73 -16.15 -13.97
N LEU A 302 9.17 -16.93 -13.05
CA LEU A 302 9.92 -17.98 -12.36
C LEU A 302 10.35 -19.11 -13.29
N ALA A 303 9.47 -19.55 -14.20
CA ALA A 303 9.77 -20.62 -15.15
C ALA A 303 10.86 -20.23 -16.16
N ALA A 304 10.89 -18.97 -16.61
CA ALA A 304 11.93 -18.46 -17.50
C ALA A 304 13.34 -18.59 -16.90
N HIS A 305 13.42 -18.55 -15.57
CA HIS A 305 14.66 -18.52 -14.79
C HIS A 305 14.98 -19.81 -14.04
N LEU A 306 14.28 -20.91 -14.37
CA LEU A 306 14.50 -22.22 -13.72
C LEU A 306 15.88 -22.81 -14.03
N GLY A 307 16.49 -22.45 -15.16
CA GLY A 307 17.70 -23.08 -15.70
C GLY A 307 18.95 -22.19 -15.79
N ASP A 308 18.89 -20.93 -15.37
CA ASP A 308 19.93 -19.93 -15.69
C ASP A 308 20.62 -19.31 -14.46
N ARG A 309 20.22 -19.72 -13.25
CA ARG A 309 20.70 -19.19 -11.96
C ARG A 309 20.37 -17.72 -11.72
N TYR A 310 19.43 -17.12 -12.46
CA TYR A 310 18.99 -15.74 -12.23
C TYR A 310 18.51 -15.60 -10.79
N TYR A 311 17.58 -16.46 -10.35
CA TYR A 311 17.17 -16.56 -8.95
C TYR A 311 17.95 -17.63 -8.19
N LEU A 312 17.96 -18.88 -8.69
CA LEU A 312 18.51 -20.03 -7.97
C LEU A 312 19.99 -19.83 -7.58
N GLY A 313 20.28 -20.07 -6.31
CA GLY A 313 21.60 -19.91 -5.72
C GLY A 313 22.00 -18.46 -5.45
N THR A 314 21.07 -17.50 -5.55
CA THR A 314 21.31 -16.15 -5.03
C THR A 314 21.56 -16.22 -3.51
N PRO A 315 22.66 -15.62 -3.00
CA PRO A 315 22.95 -15.66 -1.57
C PRO A 315 21.86 -15.01 -0.72
N TYR A 316 21.63 -15.57 0.47
CA TYR A 316 20.73 -14.94 1.43
C TYR A 316 21.44 -13.84 2.22
N LEU A 317 20.75 -12.72 2.36
CA LEU A 317 21.13 -11.65 3.27
C LEU A 317 19.86 -10.99 3.79
N GLY A 318 19.77 -10.78 5.11
CA GLY A 318 18.68 -10.03 5.72
C GLY A 318 18.72 -8.54 5.39
N GLY A 319 17.89 -7.73 6.04
CA GLY A 319 17.69 -6.34 5.61
C GLY A 319 16.72 -6.27 4.44
N ASP A 320 16.66 -5.16 3.71
CA ASP A 320 15.81 -4.99 2.52
C ASP A 320 16.46 -5.54 1.23
N TYR A 321 17.16 -6.67 1.30
CA TYR A 321 17.84 -7.25 0.13
C TYR A 321 16.86 -7.94 -0.82
N GLN A 322 16.87 -7.53 -2.09
CA GLN A 322 15.93 -7.94 -3.13
C GLN A 322 16.60 -8.16 -4.50
N SER A 323 17.93 -8.30 -4.56
CA SER A 323 18.67 -8.37 -5.82
C SER A 323 19.01 -9.82 -6.20
N PRO A 324 18.42 -10.39 -7.27
CA PRO A 324 18.81 -11.71 -7.76
C PRO A 324 20.23 -11.71 -8.35
N ASN A 325 20.80 -12.88 -8.62
CA ASN A 325 22.09 -13.00 -9.32
C ASN A 325 22.09 -12.32 -10.70
N GLY A 326 20.96 -12.40 -11.40
CA GLY A 326 20.84 -11.81 -12.74
C GLY A 326 20.57 -10.31 -12.76
N ASP A 327 20.24 -9.70 -11.61
CA ASP A 327 20.01 -8.26 -11.49
C ASP A 327 20.45 -7.75 -10.12
N ALA A 328 21.60 -7.08 -10.11
CA ALA A 328 22.17 -6.47 -8.92
C ALA A 328 21.77 -5.00 -8.72
N ALA A 329 20.95 -4.42 -9.60
CA ALA A 329 20.75 -2.97 -9.66
C ALA A 329 20.17 -2.40 -8.36
N TYR A 330 19.23 -3.12 -7.74
CA TYR A 330 18.52 -2.64 -6.55
C TYR A 330 19.43 -2.51 -5.31
N ASN A 331 20.30 -3.49 -5.03
CA ASN A 331 21.20 -3.45 -3.87
C ASN A 331 22.67 -3.12 -4.19
N GLY A 332 23.06 -3.08 -5.46
CA GLY A 332 24.45 -2.95 -5.92
C GLY A 332 25.26 -4.26 -5.85
N ARG A 333 24.65 -5.35 -5.38
CA ARG A 333 25.21 -6.72 -5.39
C ARG A 333 24.10 -7.77 -5.27
N PRO A 334 24.28 -8.99 -5.80
CA PRO A 334 23.33 -10.06 -5.62
C PRO A 334 23.21 -10.51 -4.17
N ALA A 335 22.01 -10.41 -3.63
CA ALA A 335 21.55 -11.07 -2.41
C ALA A 335 20.05 -10.80 -2.22
N MET A 336 19.34 -11.75 -1.59
CA MET A 336 17.90 -11.64 -1.33
C MET A 336 17.54 -12.19 0.04
N ASN A 337 16.69 -11.47 0.79
CA ASN A 337 15.93 -12.07 1.89
C ASN A 337 14.68 -12.80 1.34
N CYS A 338 13.86 -13.42 2.18
CA CYS A 338 12.63 -14.10 1.76
C CYS A 338 11.57 -13.14 1.15
N GLY A 339 11.25 -12.04 1.83
CA GLY A 339 10.31 -11.03 1.35
C GLY A 339 10.81 -10.26 0.12
N GLY A 340 12.10 -10.01 0.01
CA GLY A 340 12.75 -9.37 -1.12
C GLY A 340 12.74 -10.25 -2.37
N PHE A 341 12.84 -11.57 -2.21
CA PHE A 341 12.58 -12.50 -3.31
C PHE A 341 11.14 -12.40 -3.81
N VAL A 342 10.16 -12.52 -2.91
CA VAL A 342 8.74 -12.42 -3.28
C VAL A 342 8.41 -11.05 -3.88
N SER A 343 8.82 -9.97 -3.24
CA SER A 343 8.69 -8.59 -3.71
C SER A 343 9.25 -8.41 -5.12
N TYR A 344 10.48 -8.85 -5.37
CA TYR A 344 11.10 -8.71 -6.68
C TYR A 344 10.28 -9.43 -7.76
N VAL A 345 9.90 -10.68 -7.52
CA VAL A 345 9.11 -11.47 -8.49
C VAL A 345 7.72 -10.87 -8.70
N LEU A 346 7.03 -10.45 -7.64
CA LEU A 346 5.72 -9.81 -7.77
C LEU A 346 5.81 -8.52 -8.60
N ARG A 347 6.85 -7.69 -8.38
CA ARG A 347 7.09 -6.48 -9.20
C ARG A 347 7.35 -6.81 -10.66
N LYS A 348 8.18 -7.83 -10.94
CA LYS A 348 8.38 -8.33 -12.32
C LYS A 348 7.09 -8.86 -12.95
N ALA A 349 6.20 -9.40 -12.13
CA ALA A 349 4.89 -9.91 -12.53
C ALA A 349 3.79 -8.83 -12.62
N GLY A 350 4.12 -7.54 -12.42
CA GLY A 350 3.19 -6.42 -12.62
C GLY A 350 2.54 -5.88 -11.35
N LEU A 351 3.08 -6.18 -10.17
CA LEU A 351 2.56 -5.67 -8.91
C LEU A 351 2.47 -4.13 -8.92
N ARG A 352 1.27 -3.62 -8.62
CA ARG A 352 1.00 -2.24 -8.22
C ARG A 352 1.62 -1.99 -6.84
N ALA A 353 2.94 -1.88 -6.82
CA ALA A 353 3.75 -1.94 -5.62
C ALA A 353 3.41 -0.82 -4.62
N GLN A 354 3.03 0.36 -5.09
CA GLN A 354 2.60 1.47 -4.24
C GLN A 354 1.30 1.16 -3.51
N GLU A 355 0.29 0.62 -4.22
CA GLU A 355 -0.97 0.22 -3.59
C GLU A 355 -0.73 -0.89 -2.56
N ALA A 356 0.08 -1.90 -2.89
CA ALA A 356 0.45 -2.94 -1.94
C ALA A 356 1.15 -2.36 -0.68
N MET A 357 2.08 -1.42 -0.85
CA MET A 357 2.75 -0.76 0.28
C MET A 357 1.82 0.16 1.08
N ARG A 358 0.81 0.80 0.44
CA ARG A 358 -0.23 1.58 1.12
C ARG A 358 -1.05 0.67 2.03
N LEU A 359 -1.56 -0.43 1.48
CA LEU A 359 -2.32 -1.43 2.23
C LEU A 359 -1.52 -1.98 3.41
N ILE A 360 -0.22 -2.24 3.23
CA ILE A 360 0.67 -2.67 4.33
C ILE A 360 0.74 -1.64 5.48
N LYS A 361 0.68 -0.33 5.18
CA LYS A 361 0.85 0.78 6.12
C LYS A 361 -0.43 1.20 6.86
N LEU A 362 -1.61 0.72 6.45
CA LEU A 362 -2.89 1.16 7.02
C LEU A 362 -3.06 0.86 8.52
N VAL A 363 -2.18 0.03 9.11
CA VAL A 363 -2.12 -0.18 10.57
C VAL A 363 -0.85 0.43 11.15
N PRO A 364 -0.93 1.63 11.77
CA PRO A 364 0.23 2.29 12.36
C PRO A 364 0.91 1.44 13.44
N GLY A 365 2.22 1.21 13.31
CA GLY A 365 3.02 0.48 14.30
C GLY A 365 3.05 -1.04 14.13
N GLU A 366 2.32 -1.60 13.15
CA GLU A 366 2.34 -3.05 12.84
C GLU A 366 3.10 -3.38 11.54
N SER A 367 3.54 -2.37 10.79
CA SER A 367 4.42 -2.56 9.62
C SER A 367 5.90 -2.44 10.01
N PHE A 368 6.72 -3.32 9.48
CA PHE A 368 8.17 -3.32 9.68
C PHE A 368 8.89 -2.68 8.48
N LEU A 369 9.69 -1.65 8.74
CA LEU A 369 10.52 -0.97 7.75
C LEU A 369 12.01 -1.19 8.10
N PHE A 370 12.85 -1.59 7.14
CA PHE A 370 14.28 -1.74 7.42
C PHE A 370 15.01 -0.39 7.50
N GLY A 371 14.43 0.66 6.90
CA GLY A 371 14.92 2.04 7.01
C GLY A 371 16.10 2.32 6.07
N SER A 372 16.20 1.60 4.95
CA SER A 372 17.28 1.79 3.98
C SER A 372 17.11 3.06 3.12
N GLY A 373 15.89 3.58 3.07
CA GLY A 373 15.50 4.69 2.20
C GLY A 373 15.32 4.30 0.73
N ARG A 374 15.38 3.00 0.40
CA ARG A 374 15.20 2.47 -0.95
C ARG A 374 13.72 2.19 -1.26
N PRO A 375 13.28 2.27 -2.52
CA PRO A 375 11.91 1.96 -2.90
C PRO A 375 11.58 0.49 -2.56
N TYR A 376 10.34 0.15 -2.20
CA TYR A 376 9.94 -1.24 -1.89
C TYR A 376 10.56 -1.87 -0.62
N ASP A 377 11.20 -1.09 0.26
CA ASP A 377 11.72 -1.54 1.56
C ASP A 377 10.64 -2.33 2.36
N LEU A 378 9.40 -1.82 2.39
CA LEU A 378 8.27 -2.49 3.02
C LEU A 378 7.95 -3.87 2.42
N LEU A 379 8.05 -4.02 1.11
CA LEU A 379 7.74 -5.30 0.45
C LEU A 379 8.82 -6.36 0.75
N ALA A 380 10.01 -5.96 1.18
CA ALA A 380 11.04 -6.89 1.63
C ALA A 380 10.78 -7.44 3.05
N GLY A 381 9.87 -6.84 3.82
CA GLY A 381 9.52 -7.27 5.16
C GLY A 381 8.49 -8.39 5.14
N ALA A 382 8.89 -9.64 5.43
CA ALA A 382 7.97 -10.77 5.29
C ALA A 382 6.72 -10.69 6.18
N SER A 383 6.86 -10.17 7.40
CA SER A 383 5.73 -9.92 8.30
C SER A 383 4.69 -8.95 7.74
N ASN A 384 5.07 -8.06 6.83
CA ASN A 384 4.16 -7.07 6.26
C ASN A 384 3.09 -7.69 5.37
N TYR A 385 3.31 -8.90 4.85
CA TYR A 385 2.32 -9.59 4.02
C TYR A 385 1.08 -9.98 4.83
N ARG A 386 1.17 -10.06 6.16
CA ARG A 386 0.00 -10.15 7.03
C ARG A 386 -0.91 -8.93 6.86
N ASN A 387 -0.33 -7.73 6.90
CA ASN A 387 -1.10 -6.48 6.70
C ASN A 387 -1.63 -6.39 5.28
N LEU A 388 -0.85 -6.86 4.29
CA LEU A 388 -1.30 -6.89 2.91
C LEU A 388 -2.54 -7.78 2.73
N VAL A 389 -2.57 -8.96 3.35
CA VAL A 389 -3.74 -9.85 3.34
C VAL A 389 -4.95 -9.17 3.98
N LYS A 390 -4.79 -8.66 5.20
CA LYS A 390 -5.89 -8.06 5.96
C LYS A 390 -6.46 -6.82 5.29
N ASN A 391 -5.59 -5.88 4.94
CA ASN A 391 -6.01 -4.57 4.49
C ASN A 391 -6.34 -4.58 2.99
N GLY A 392 -5.72 -5.50 2.23
CA GLY A 392 -6.05 -5.71 0.81
C GLY A 392 -7.26 -6.59 0.56
N ASP A 393 -7.89 -7.13 1.61
CA ASP A 393 -8.98 -8.11 1.53
C ASP A 393 -8.62 -9.30 0.61
N LEU A 394 -7.39 -9.77 0.73
CA LEU A 394 -6.87 -10.81 -0.16
C LEU A 394 -7.37 -12.19 0.27
N GLU A 395 -7.93 -12.92 -0.69
CA GLU A 395 -8.31 -14.31 -0.61
C GLU A 395 -7.12 -15.12 -0.09
N ALA A 396 -7.25 -15.62 1.13
CA ALA A 396 -6.24 -16.42 1.78
C ALA A 396 -6.84 -17.58 2.57
N TYR A 397 -6.05 -18.65 2.69
CA TYR A 397 -6.39 -19.85 3.46
C TYR A 397 -5.36 -20.08 4.54
N VAL A 398 -5.81 -20.44 5.74
CA VAL A 398 -4.94 -20.53 6.92
C VAL A 398 -4.82 -21.98 7.37
N TYR A 399 -3.61 -22.41 7.73
CA TYR A 399 -3.33 -23.78 8.16
C TYR A 399 -2.36 -23.80 9.33
N GLY A 400 -2.53 -24.76 10.25
CA GLY A 400 -1.61 -24.99 11.37
C GLY A 400 -0.36 -25.80 11.00
N SER A 401 -0.27 -26.33 9.76
CA SER A 401 0.91 -27.07 9.31
C SER A 401 1.09 -27.01 7.79
N ALA A 402 2.33 -27.12 7.33
CA ALA A 402 2.65 -27.26 5.91
C ALA A 402 1.99 -28.51 5.29
N ALA A 403 1.89 -29.60 6.03
CA ALA A 403 1.24 -30.83 5.58
C ALA A 403 -0.26 -30.61 5.31
N ALA A 404 -0.95 -29.89 6.21
CA ALA A 404 -2.36 -29.55 6.01
C ALA A 404 -2.58 -28.60 4.83
N LEU A 405 -1.70 -27.61 4.64
CA LEU A 405 -1.73 -26.73 3.47
C LEU A 405 -1.58 -27.53 2.17
N LEU A 406 -0.60 -28.43 2.11
CA LEU A 406 -0.34 -29.22 0.91
C LEU A 406 -1.43 -30.26 0.64
N ALA A 407 -1.99 -30.87 1.69
CA ALA A 407 -3.07 -31.86 1.58
C ALA A 407 -4.43 -31.24 1.23
N SER A 408 -4.61 -29.92 1.38
CA SER A 408 -5.89 -29.26 1.06
C SER A 408 -6.20 -29.23 -0.44
N GLY A 409 -5.18 -29.35 -1.30
CA GLY A 409 -5.32 -29.21 -2.75
C GLY A 409 -5.62 -27.79 -3.23
N GLN A 410 -5.67 -26.79 -2.33
CA GLN A 410 -6.05 -25.41 -2.67
C GLN A 410 -4.91 -24.57 -3.25
N ALA A 411 -3.66 -25.01 -3.06
CA ALA A 411 -2.47 -24.31 -3.53
C ALA A 411 -2.24 -24.54 -5.03
N GLU A 412 -2.11 -23.45 -5.78
CA GLU A 412 -1.80 -23.47 -7.21
C GLU A 412 -0.43 -22.85 -7.45
N ARG A 413 0.32 -23.39 -8.42
CA ARG A 413 1.68 -22.91 -8.71
C ARG A 413 1.65 -21.39 -8.95
N GLY A 414 2.49 -20.66 -8.22
CA GLY A 414 2.54 -19.20 -8.26
C GLY A 414 1.81 -18.51 -7.09
N ASP A 415 0.98 -19.21 -6.31
CA ASP A 415 0.42 -18.66 -5.07
C ASP A 415 1.52 -18.35 -4.05
N VAL A 416 1.31 -17.32 -3.23
CA VAL A 416 2.28 -16.93 -2.20
C VAL A 416 1.98 -17.71 -0.91
N ILE A 417 3.02 -18.32 -0.34
CA ILE A 417 2.96 -18.94 0.98
C ILE A 417 3.64 -18.00 1.98
N PHE A 418 2.85 -17.45 2.89
CA PHE A 418 3.31 -16.67 4.04
C PHE A 418 3.31 -17.56 5.29
N VAL A 419 4.48 -17.70 5.92
CA VAL A 419 4.66 -18.44 7.16
C VAL A 419 4.81 -17.44 8.30
N ASP A 420 3.76 -17.32 9.11
CA ASP A 420 3.77 -16.49 10.31
C ASP A 420 4.40 -17.25 11.48
N LYS A 421 4.98 -16.49 12.42
CA LYS A 421 5.62 -17.00 13.64
C LYS A 421 4.66 -17.66 14.62
N GLY A 422 3.37 -17.32 14.53
CA GLY A 422 2.34 -17.81 15.44
C GLY A 422 2.30 -17.09 16.80
N PRO A 423 1.29 -17.37 17.63
CA PRO A 423 1.04 -16.65 18.89
C PRO A 423 2.10 -16.94 19.97
N ASP A 424 2.69 -18.14 19.98
CA ASP A 424 3.67 -18.59 20.97
C ASP A 424 5.12 -18.54 20.45
N ALA A 425 5.36 -17.72 19.42
CA ALA A 425 6.69 -17.50 18.88
C ALA A 425 7.67 -17.10 20.00
N ARG A 426 8.72 -17.92 20.21
CA ARG A 426 9.81 -17.57 21.13
C ARG A 426 10.45 -16.24 20.69
N PRO A 427 11.11 -15.50 21.59
CA PRO A 427 11.95 -14.37 21.18
C PRO A 427 12.92 -14.81 20.08
N GLY A 428 12.79 -14.24 18.88
CA GLY A 428 13.54 -14.65 17.68
C GLY A 428 12.80 -15.56 16.69
N GLY A 429 11.48 -15.78 16.86
CA GLY A 429 10.66 -16.42 15.83
C GLY A 429 10.63 -15.61 14.54
N ASP A 430 10.80 -16.29 13.41
CA ASP A 430 11.03 -15.68 12.11
C ASP A 430 9.84 -15.92 11.17
N THR A 431 9.51 -14.92 10.36
CA THR A 431 8.47 -15.02 9.32
C THR A 431 9.11 -15.41 8.00
N HIS A 432 8.46 -16.27 7.22
CA HIS A 432 9.02 -16.74 5.95
C HIS A 432 8.06 -16.56 4.79
N LEU A 433 8.60 -16.41 3.57
CA LEU A 433 7.84 -16.12 2.36
C LEU A 433 8.43 -16.84 1.15
N GLY A 434 7.56 -17.16 0.20
CA GLY A 434 7.93 -17.74 -1.08
C GLY A 434 6.70 -18.13 -1.90
N PHE A 435 6.94 -18.70 -3.08
CA PHE A 435 5.89 -19.13 -3.99
C PHE A 435 5.70 -20.63 -3.92
N TYR A 436 4.46 -21.09 -3.87
CA TYR A 436 4.15 -22.49 -4.11
C TYR A 436 4.55 -22.88 -5.53
N TRP A 437 5.33 -23.94 -5.67
CA TRP A 437 5.84 -24.41 -6.96
C TRP A 437 5.22 -25.74 -7.41
N GLY A 438 4.66 -26.53 -6.50
CA GLY A 438 3.95 -27.76 -6.84
C GLY A 438 4.00 -28.81 -5.75
N PRO A 439 3.44 -30.00 -6.02
CA PRO A 439 3.26 -31.03 -4.99
C PRO A 439 4.51 -31.87 -4.72
N GLU A 440 5.61 -31.69 -5.48
CA GLU A 440 6.83 -32.49 -5.31
C GLU A 440 7.43 -32.26 -3.91
N ALA A 441 7.38 -33.30 -3.06
CA ALA A 441 7.94 -33.26 -1.73
C ALA A 441 9.42 -32.84 -1.77
N GLY A 442 9.76 -31.80 -1.01
CA GLY A 442 11.12 -31.23 -0.99
C GLY A 442 11.40 -30.15 -2.03
N LYS A 443 10.47 -29.87 -2.96
CA LYS A 443 10.54 -28.74 -3.90
C LYS A 443 9.21 -27.98 -4.02
N ALA A 444 8.38 -28.08 -2.98
CA ALA A 444 7.04 -27.54 -2.99
C ALA A 444 7.00 -26.01 -2.99
N MET A 445 8.08 -25.35 -2.59
CA MET A 445 8.16 -23.90 -2.46
C MET A 445 9.45 -23.37 -3.06
N TRP A 446 9.35 -22.31 -3.85
CA TRP A 446 10.50 -21.51 -4.24
C TRP A 446 10.63 -20.34 -3.27
N HIS A 447 11.76 -20.23 -2.58
CA HIS A 447 11.97 -19.20 -1.56
C HIS A 447 13.44 -18.83 -1.41
N SER A 448 13.73 -17.75 -0.67
CA SER A 448 15.09 -17.39 -0.24
C SER A 448 15.22 -17.53 1.27
N GLY A 449 16.14 -18.36 1.76
CA GLY A 449 16.40 -18.59 3.19
C GLY A 449 17.89 -18.82 3.45
N GLY A 450 18.27 -19.34 4.62
CA GLY A 450 19.69 -19.50 5.00
C GLY A 450 20.59 -20.22 3.96
N ASP A 451 20.02 -21.11 3.14
CA ASP A 451 20.71 -21.83 2.05
C ASP A 451 20.75 -21.06 0.72
N GLY A 452 20.32 -19.78 0.72
CA GLY A 452 20.10 -18.96 -0.46
C GLY A 452 18.71 -19.12 -1.07
N ASN A 453 18.56 -18.67 -2.32
CA ASN A 453 17.36 -18.84 -3.12
C ASN A 453 17.31 -20.26 -3.73
N VAL A 454 16.31 -21.05 -3.34
CA VAL A 454 16.21 -22.48 -3.65
C VAL A 454 14.76 -22.91 -3.91
N LEU A 455 14.62 -24.06 -4.57
CA LEU A 455 13.41 -24.87 -4.52
C LEU A 455 13.54 -25.86 -3.36
N GLY A 456 12.64 -25.75 -2.40
CA GLY A 456 12.70 -26.47 -1.12
C GLY A 456 11.33 -26.91 -0.62
N PRO A 457 11.26 -27.64 0.51
CA PRO A 457 10.01 -27.92 1.18
C PRO A 457 9.38 -26.64 1.77
N VAL A 458 8.07 -26.65 1.99
CA VAL A 458 7.40 -25.62 2.80
C VAL A 458 7.85 -25.82 4.26
N THR A 459 8.73 -24.96 4.74
CA THR A 459 9.34 -25.06 6.07
C THR A 459 8.95 -23.91 6.97
N ALA A 460 8.94 -24.16 8.28
CA ALA A 460 8.87 -23.15 9.31
C ALA A 460 10.02 -23.30 10.29
N LEU A 461 10.49 -22.18 10.84
CA LEU A 461 11.52 -22.13 11.88
C LEU A 461 10.93 -22.08 13.29
N ASN A 462 9.60 -22.04 13.42
CA ASN A 462 8.87 -21.81 14.66
C ASN A 462 8.26 -23.09 15.23
N THR A 463 7.95 -23.08 16.53
CA THR A 463 7.36 -24.24 17.23
C THR A 463 5.90 -24.47 16.81
N ASP A 464 5.13 -23.39 16.65
CA ASP A 464 3.71 -23.39 16.26
C ASP A 464 3.45 -22.34 15.17
N PRO A 465 4.01 -22.54 13.96
CA PRO A 465 3.85 -21.61 12.84
C PRO A 465 2.42 -21.63 12.30
N ILE A 466 2.04 -20.52 11.65
CA ILE A 466 0.82 -20.45 10.85
C ILE A 466 1.24 -20.38 9.39
N PHE A 467 0.58 -21.15 8.53
CA PHE A 467 0.77 -21.10 7.09
C PHE A 467 -0.43 -20.42 6.46
N VAL A 468 -0.19 -19.34 5.73
CA VAL A 468 -1.21 -18.55 5.04
C VAL A 468 -0.93 -18.67 3.55
N LEU A 469 -1.86 -19.27 2.82
CA LEU A 469 -1.82 -19.38 1.36
C LEU A 469 -2.56 -18.17 0.78
N ILE A 470 -1.85 -17.24 0.16
CA ILE A 470 -2.40 -16.02 -0.45
C ILE A 470 -2.59 -16.28 -1.94
N LYS A 471 -3.82 -16.08 -2.44
CA LYS A 471 -4.19 -16.42 -3.82
C LYS A 471 -3.74 -15.36 -4.82
N THR A 472 -3.21 -15.82 -5.94
CA THR A 472 -2.77 -14.93 -7.04
C THR A 472 -3.83 -14.72 -8.11
N GLN A 473 -4.65 -15.75 -8.35
CA GLN A 473 -5.64 -15.94 -9.43
C GLN A 473 -5.13 -15.84 -10.88
#